data_AF-A0A520CH87-F1
#
_entry.id   AF-A0A520CH87-F1
#
_cell.length_a   1.000
_cell.length_b   1.000
_cell.length_c   1.000
_cell.angle_alpha   90.00
_cell.angle_beta   90.00
_cell.angle_gamma   90.00
#
_symmetry.space_group_name_H-M   'P 1'
#
loop_
_entity.id
_entity.type
_entity.pdbx_description
1 polymer ?
#
loop_
_entity_poly.entity_id
_entity_poly.type
_entity_poly.pdbx_seq_one_letter_code
_entity_poly.pdbx_strand_id
1 'polypeptide(L)'
;MKRFSQLIQELELSNKTNDKIAALVSYFTEADDRDKPYVIAMFTGKKPKRPITTALIKQWAIELSGIPEWLFAESYSSVGDLSETIALVLPPAENAVDKPLHQW
;
A
#
# COMPACT_ATOMS: atom_id res chain seq x y z
N MET A 1 5.63 7.77 3.88
CA MET A 1 4.60 6.84 3.37
C MET A 1 3.30 7.50 2.94
N LYS A 2 2.71 8.44 3.70
CA LYS A 2 1.44 9.09 3.33
C LYS A 2 1.45 9.71 1.93
N ARG A 3 2.47 10.53 1.62
CA ARG A 3 2.67 11.14 0.29
C ARG A 3 2.77 10.12 -0.85
N PHE A 4 3.46 9.00 -0.60
CA PHE A 4 3.59 7.94 -1.60
C PHE A 4 2.26 7.21 -1.82
N SER A 5 1.52 6.91 -0.75
CA SER A 5 0.18 6.33 -0.87
C SER A 5 -0.78 7.25 -1.62
N GLN A 6 -0.69 8.56 -1.38
CA GLN A 6 -1.49 9.55 -2.11
C GLN A 6 -1.12 9.58 -3.59
N LEU A 7 0.18 9.54 -3.94
CA LEU A 7 0.62 9.42 -5.33
C LEU A 7 0.00 8.18 -6.00
N ILE A 8 0.01 7.02 -5.36
CA ILE A 8 -0.59 5.80 -5.93
C ILE A 8 -2.09 5.99 -6.17
N GLN A 9 -2.82 6.57 -5.21
CA GLN A 9 -4.25 6.87 -5.38
C GLN A 9 -4.49 7.82 -6.56
N GLU A 10 -3.72 8.90 -6.70
CA GLU A 10 -3.83 9.85 -7.81
C GLU A 10 -3.56 9.17 -9.17
N LEU A 11 -2.59 8.24 -9.21
CA LEU A 11 -2.26 7.49 -10.42
C LEU A 11 -3.31 6.45 -10.80
N GLU A 12 -3.99 5.84 -9.83
CA GLU A 12 -5.06 4.87 -10.05
C GLU A 12 -6.38 5.54 -10.46
N LEU A 13 -6.69 6.70 -9.89
CA LEU A 13 -7.94 7.42 -10.17
C LEU A 13 -7.95 8.12 -11.53
N SER A 14 -6.80 8.34 -12.17
CA SER A 14 -6.73 8.99 -13.49
C SER A 14 -6.49 8.01 -14.63
N ASN A 15 -7.14 8.28 -15.77
CA ASN A 15 -6.88 7.61 -17.05
C ASN A 15 -6.07 8.47 -18.02
N LYS A 16 -5.85 9.75 -17.72
CA LYS A 16 -5.14 10.68 -18.61
C LYS A 16 -3.65 10.65 -18.33
N THR A 17 -2.85 10.46 -19.38
CA THR A 17 -1.37 10.44 -19.27
C THR A 17 -0.82 11.73 -18.65
N ASN A 18 -1.35 12.89 -19.05
CA ASN A 18 -0.87 14.19 -18.55
C ASN A 18 -1.13 14.37 -17.05
N ASP A 19 -2.26 13.90 -16.54
CA ASP A 19 -2.58 13.95 -15.11
C ASP A 19 -1.61 13.07 -14.30
N LYS A 20 -1.31 11.86 -14.81
CA LYS A 20 -0.32 10.97 -14.19
C LYS A 20 1.08 11.58 -14.18
N ILE A 21 1.47 12.23 -15.27
CA ILE A 21 2.75 12.95 -15.35
C ILE A 21 2.77 14.09 -14.33
N ALA A 22 1.69 14.88 -14.24
CA ALA A 22 1.59 15.97 -13.28
C ALA A 22 1.70 15.49 -11.82
N ALA A 23 1.04 14.38 -11.47
CA ALA A 23 1.14 13.76 -10.15
C ALA A 23 2.58 13.31 -9.82
N LEU A 24 3.26 12.69 -10.79
CA LEU A 24 4.66 12.30 -10.63
C LEU A 24 5.58 13.51 -10.45
N VAL A 25 5.42 14.55 -11.28
CA VAL A 25 6.20 15.79 -11.17
C VAL A 25 5.98 16.43 -9.81
N SER A 26 4.73 16.55 -9.37
CA SER A 26 4.38 17.08 -8.04
C SER A 26 5.08 16.29 -6.93
N TYR A 27 4.98 14.96 -6.95
CA TYR A 27 5.64 14.10 -5.97
C TYR A 27 7.15 14.28 -5.96
N PHE A 28 7.83 14.24 -7.11
CA PHE A 28 9.29 14.37 -7.18
C PHE A 28 9.80 15.78 -6.87
N THR A 29 8.93 16.79 -6.94
CA THR A 29 9.26 18.16 -6.54
C THR A 29 9.23 18.31 -5.01
N GLU A 30 8.26 17.69 -4.34
CA GLU A 30 8.00 17.90 -2.91
C GLU A 30 8.55 16.81 -1.98
N ALA A 31 8.81 15.60 -2.48
CA ALA A 31 9.30 14.49 -1.66
C ALA A 31 10.74 14.72 -1.18
N ASP A 32 11.09 14.16 -0.01
CA ASP A 32 12.48 14.08 0.49
C ASP A 32 13.36 13.41 -0.57
N ASP A 33 14.55 13.96 -0.81
CA ASP A 33 15.47 13.43 -1.83
C ASP A 33 15.82 11.96 -1.62
N ARG A 34 15.74 11.46 -0.37
CA ARG A 34 15.95 10.04 -0.04
C ARG A 34 14.76 9.16 -0.42
N ASP A 35 13.54 9.69 -0.51
CA ASP A 35 12.35 8.93 -0.91
C ASP A 35 12.31 8.71 -2.44
N LYS A 36 12.82 9.66 -3.23
CA LYS A 36 12.72 9.64 -4.70
C LYS A 36 13.32 8.37 -5.33
N PRO A 37 14.52 7.89 -4.95
CA PRO A 37 15.07 6.65 -5.48
C PRO A 37 14.22 5.42 -5.15
N TYR A 38 13.58 5.38 -3.97
CA TYR A 38 12.71 4.26 -3.57
C TYR A 38 11.46 4.20 -4.44
N VAL A 39 10.85 5.35 -4.73
CA VAL A 39 9.69 5.42 -5.63
C VAL A 39 10.04 4.96 -7.04
N ILE A 40 11.17 5.42 -7.58
CA ILE A 40 11.66 4.98 -8.90
C ILE A 40 11.91 3.46 -8.90
N ALA A 41 12.55 2.93 -7.85
CA ALA A 41 12.80 1.50 -7.71
C ALA A 41 11.49 0.68 -7.67
N MET A 42 10.47 1.16 -6.97
CA MET A 42 9.15 0.52 -6.90
C MET A 42 8.44 0.45 -8.25
N PHE A 43 8.45 1.54 -9.04
CA PHE A 43 7.83 1.59 -10.37
C PHE A 43 8.60 0.82 -11.43
N THR A 44 9.93 0.75 -11.32
CA THR A 44 10.78 0.01 -12.28
C THR A 44 10.93 -1.47 -11.94
N GLY A 45 10.17 -1.97 -10.95
CA GLY A 45 10.19 -3.37 -10.55
C GLY A 45 11.42 -3.81 -9.74
N LYS A 46 12.31 -2.88 -9.37
CA LYS A 46 13.48 -3.12 -8.51
C LYS A 46 13.09 -3.08 -7.02
N LYS A 47 12.07 -3.87 -6.67
CA LYS A 47 11.51 -3.88 -5.31
C LYS A 47 12.45 -4.61 -4.34
N PRO A 48 12.50 -4.20 -3.05
CA PRO A 48 13.20 -4.96 -2.02
C PRO A 48 12.70 -6.41 -1.96
N LYS A 49 13.55 -7.35 -1.54
CA LYS A 49 13.14 -8.74 -1.32
C LYS A 49 12.01 -8.76 -0.30
N ARG A 50 10.95 -9.52 -0.58
CA ARG A 50 9.86 -9.77 0.38
C ARG A 50 10.35 -10.78 1.43
N PRO A 51 10.50 -10.38 2.71
CA PRO A 51 10.96 -11.31 3.74
C PRO A 51 9.83 -12.18 4.30
N ILE A 52 8.57 -11.83 4.04
CA ILE A 52 7.38 -12.44 4.63
C ILE A 52 6.51 -13.04 3.51
N THR A 53 5.92 -14.19 3.78
CA THR A 53 5.01 -14.88 2.86
C THR A 53 3.59 -14.33 2.99
N THR A 54 2.84 -14.41 1.89
CA THR A 54 1.42 -14.03 1.87
C THR A 54 0.57 -14.81 2.88
N ALA A 55 0.94 -16.07 3.16
CA ALA A 55 0.24 -16.92 4.13
C ALA A 55 0.31 -16.34 5.56
N LEU A 56 1.49 -15.86 5.98
CA LEU A 56 1.66 -15.22 7.28
C LEU A 56 0.87 -13.92 7.39
N ILE A 57 0.85 -13.12 6.32
CA ILE A 57 0.08 -11.86 6.27
C ILE A 57 -1.42 -12.15 6.45
N LYS A 58 -1.95 -13.14 5.73
CA LYS A 58 -3.36 -13.58 5.88
C LYS A 58 -3.65 -14.03 7.31
N GLN A 59 -2.77 -14.87 7.87
CA GLN A 59 -2.94 -15.38 9.23
C GLN A 59 -3.03 -14.25 10.26
N TRP A 60 -2.09 -13.30 10.23
CA TRP A 60 -2.10 -12.16 11.15
C TRP A 60 -3.30 -11.25 10.95
N ALA A 61 -3.76 -11.05 9.71
CA ALA A 61 -4.96 -10.27 9.46
C ALA A 61 -6.22 -10.91 10.09
N ILE A 62 -6.36 -12.23 10.01
CA ILE A 62 -7.45 -12.97 10.67
C ILE A 62 -7.33 -12.84 12.19
N GLU A 63 -6.13 -13.05 12.74
CA GLU A 63 -5.88 -12.95 14.18
C GLU A 63 -6.19 -11.54 14.73
N LEU A 64 -5.74 -10.49 14.04
CA LEU A 64 -5.91 -9.10 14.48
C LEU A 64 -7.33 -8.55 14.26
N SER A 65 -8.05 -9.04 13.25
CA SER A 65 -9.44 -8.64 13.00
C SER A 65 -10.44 -9.36 13.90
N GLY A 66 -10.06 -10.50 14.48
CA GLY A 66 -10.93 -11.30 15.35
C GLY A 66 -12.09 -11.97 14.60
N ILE A 67 -12.08 -11.96 13.26
CA ILE A 67 -13.10 -12.64 12.46
C ILE A 67 -12.73 -14.10 12.24
N PRO A 68 -13.71 -15.02 12.18
CA PRO A 68 -13.42 -16.42 11.89
C PRO A 68 -12.90 -16.59 10.45
N GLU A 69 -12.04 -17.59 10.23
CA GLU A 69 -11.37 -17.82 8.94
C GLU A 69 -12.36 -17.93 7.76
N TRP A 70 -13.50 -18.58 7.96
CA TRP A 70 -14.51 -18.72 6.90
C TRP A 70 -15.06 -17.35 6.45
N LEU A 71 -15.22 -16.40 7.37
CA LEU A 71 -15.72 -15.06 7.04
C LEU A 71 -14.66 -14.23 6.34
N PHE A 72 -13.38 -14.39 6.71
CA PHE A 72 -12.27 -13.81 5.97
C PHE A 72 -12.23 -14.35 4.54
N ALA A 73 -12.38 -15.66 4.35
CA ALA A 73 -12.36 -16.29 3.04
C ALA A 73 -13.51 -15.79 2.14
N GLU A 74 -14.72 -15.65 2.70
CA GLU A 74 -15.87 -15.10 1.98
C GLU A 74 -15.68 -13.62 1.62
N SER A 75 -15.12 -12.83 2.54
CA SER A 75 -14.79 -11.42 2.29
C SER A 75 -13.77 -11.29 1.17
N TYR A 76 -12.72 -12.13 1.20
CA TYR A 76 -11.70 -12.17 0.15
C TYR A 76 -12.29 -12.58 -1.20
N SER A 77 -13.18 -13.58 -1.24
CA SER A 77 -13.86 -13.99 -2.48
C SER A 77 -14.74 -12.89 -3.05
N SER A 78 -15.30 -12.02 -2.20
CA SER A 78 -16.16 -10.91 -2.61
C SER A 78 -15.35 -9.70 -3.12
N VAL A 79 -14.23 -9.38 -2.47
CA VAL A 79 -13.38 -8.23 -2.79
C VAL A 79 -12.44 -8.54 -3.96
N GLY A 80 -11.86 -9.74 -4.00
CA GLY A 80 -10.95 -10.19 -5.06
C GLY A 80 -9.49 -9.74 -4.91
N ASP A 81 -9.17 -8.84 -3.98
CA ASP A 81 -7.80 -8.46 -3.62
C ASP A 81 -7.51 -8.65 -2.13
N LEU A 82 -6.35 -9.24 -1.83
CA LEU A 82 -5.97 -9.57 -0.45
C LEU A 82 -5.63 -8.30 0.34
N SER A 83 -4.96 -7.34 -0.28
CA SER A 83 -4.53 -6.12 0.39
C SER A 83 -5.74 -5.27 0.76
N GLU A 84 -6.69 -5.15 -0.16
CA GLU A 84 -7.97 -4.47 0.08
C GLU A 84 -8.80 -5.19 1.14
N THR A 85 -8.89 -6.53 1.07
CA THR A 85 -9.59 -7.32 2.10
C THR A 85 -9.01 -7.03 3.48
N ILE A 86 -7.68 -7.07 3.63
CA ILE A 86 -7.00 -6.79 4.89
C ILE A 86 -7.26 -5.36 5.37
N ALA A 87 -7.20 -4.39 4.46
CA ALA A 87 -7.46 -2.98 4.79
C ALA A 87 -8.89 -2.75 5.30
N LEU A 88 -9.86 -3.55 4.84
CA LEU A 88 -11.26 -3.46 5.26
C LEU A 88 -11.57 -4.19 6.56
N VAL A 89 -10.91 -5.33 6.85
CA VAL A 89 -11.23 -6.14 8.03
C VAL A 89 -10.44 -5.76 9.28
N LEU A 90 -9.29 -5.13 9.14
CA LEU A 90 -8.47 -4.76 10.30
C LEU A 90 -9.18 -3.68 11.13
N PRO A 91 -9.07 -3.74 12.47
CA PRO A 91 -9.58 -2.70 13.33
C PRO A 91 -8.81 -1.38 13.10
N PRO A 92 -9.38 -0.23 13.51
CA PRO A 92 -8.66 1.04 13.46
C PRO A 92 -7.31 0.96 14.19
N ALA A 93 -6.27 1.51 13.58
CA ALA A 93 -4.94 1.49 14.18
C ALA A 93 -4.89 2.30 15.49
N GLU A 94 -4.34 1.70 16.54
CA GLU A 94 -4.15 2.36 17.84
C GLU A 94 -3.09 3.47 17.79
N ASN A 95 -2.11 3.33 16.89
CA ASN A 95 -1.00 4.26 16.75
C ASN A 95 -0.82 4.69 15.30
N ALA A 96 -0.61 6.00 15.09
CA ALA A 96 -0.26 6.53 13.78
C ALA A 96 1.27 6.61 13.63
N VAL A 97 1.81 5.97 12.60
CA VAL A 97 3.23 6.07 12.24
C VAL A 97 3.37 6.95 11.00
N ASP A 98 4.02 8.10 11.16
CA ASP A 98 4.33 8.99 10.04
C ASP A 98 5.84 9.01 9.77
N LYS A 99 6.30 7.99 9.03
CA LYS A 99 7.69 7.87 8.58
C LYS A 99 7.80 8.09 7.07
N PRO A 100 8.87 8.74 6.57
CA PRO A 100 9.15 8.87 5.14
C PRO A 100 9.42 7.48 4.53
N LEU A 101 9.21 7.32 3.20
CA LEU A 101 9.26 6.01 2.53
C LEU A 101 10.61 5.30 2.73
N HIS A 102 11.73 6.02 2.72
CA HIS A 102 13.07 5.44 2.90
C HIS A 102 13.34 4.83 4.29
N GLN A 103 12.46 5.04 5.27
CA GLN A 103 12.59 4.49 6.63
C GLN A 103 11.71 3.25 6.89
N TRP A 104 11.03 2.75 5.86
CA TRP A 104 10.20 1.54 5.93
C TRP A 104 10.92 0.30 5.41
#